data_AF-A0A2V9IB58-F1
#
_entry.id   AF-A0A2V9IB58-F1
#
_cell.length_a   1.000
_cell.length_b   1.000
_cell.length_c   1.000
_cell.angle_alpha   90.00
_cell.angle_beta   90.00
_cell.angle_gamma   90.00
#
_symmetry.space_group_name_H-M   'P 1'
#
loop_
_entity.id
_entity.type
_entity.pdbx_description
1 polymer ?
#
loop_
_entity_poly.entity_id
_entity_poly.type
_entity_poly.pdbx_seq_one_letter_code
_entity_poly.pdbx_strand_id
1 'polypeptide(L)'
;MHDVVIRALTHEDAAPVSQASHLHEFTPEYESVVFNKGAMVFHMLRWVIGDDAFFKTLRTMAQQYAGKPIASDEFQKLAENSNKQQAAGHGQESLTYFFAQWVTSTGIPQFKRTWAVYRTAKGYQVVGKITQDLDIFRMPVEVRVTTEGRKPQNSRVDMVGTTADFTVNTVTKPRTVVVDPASRILKYDEQTKIAVEMARGDQLTQEQAYLEAIKQYQQALEINKNYSLAHYRIGETFFKLHNYNAAAEEMRAALAGDLNPKWVEVWAHLTLGKIFDVTGQRDRALNEYQRALQTNDNTQGALDEANQHVQKPYSEASRQIS
;
A
#
# COMPACT_ATOMS: atom_id res chain seq x y z
N MET A 1 8.73 0.87 5.51
CA MET A 1 7.84 1.96 5.09
C MET A 1 6.65 1.46 4.30
N HIS A 2 6.81 0.59 3.30
CA HIS A 2 5.66 0.11 2.49
C HIS A 2 4.50 -0.49 3.31
N ASP A 3 4.78 -1.40 4.25
CA ASP A 3 3.75 -1.97 5.14
C ASP A 3 3.06 -0.90 6.00
N VAL A 4 3.84 0.01 6.60
CA VAL A 4 3.30 1.13 7.40
C VAL A 4 2.39 2.03 6.56
N VAL A 5 2.73 2.29 5.29
CA VAL A 5 1.89 3.06 4.38
C VAL A 5 0.57 2.35 4.13
N ILE A 6 0.59 1.04 3.84
CA ILE A 6 -0.65 0.28 3.62
C ILE A 6 -1.54 0.36 4.86
N ARG A 7 -0.98 0.05 6.05
CA ARG A 7 -1.74 0.10 7.31
C ARG A 7 -2.26 1.48 7.65
N ALA A 8 -1.51 2.54 7.34
CA ALA A 8 -1.95 3.93 7.52
C ALA A 8 -3.11 4.32 6.59
N LEU A 9 -3.25 3.60 5.47
CA LEU A 9 -4.25 3.82 4.43
C LEU A 9 -5.42 2.84 4.50
N THR A 10 -5.45 1.90 5.44
CA THR A 10 -6.57 0.94 5.53
C THR A 10 -7.83 1.61 6.10
N HIS A 11 -7.66 2.51 7.08
CA HIS A 11 -8.73 3.23 7.79
C HIS A 11 -8.44 4.73 7.93
N GLU A 12 -7.84 5.32 6.91
CA GLU A 12 -7.38 6.71 6.85
C GLU A 12 -8.50 7.75 6.90
N ASP A 13 -9.72 7.34 6.58
CA ASP A 13 -10.95 8.13 6.58
C ASP A 13 -11.72 8.05 7.90
N ALA A 14 -11.35 7.13 8.80
CA ALA A 14 -12.03 6.93 10.09
C ALA A 14 -11.99 8.19 10.97
N ALA A 15 -10.86 8.89 11.03
CA ALA A 15 -10.72 10.17 11.73
C ALA A 15 -9.45 10.93 11.29
N PRO A 16 -9.44 12.27 11.43
CA PRO A 16 -8.19 13.04 11.48
C PRO A 16 -7.33 12.63 12.69
N VAL A 17 -6.01 12.73 12.56
CA VAL A 17 -5.08 12.44 13.67
C VAL A 17 -5.37 13.33 14.89
N SER A 18 -5.74 14.60 14.67
CA SER A 18 -6.08 15.53 15.76
C SER A 18 -7.34 15.15 16.55
N GLN A 19 -8.19 14.29 16.01
CA GLN A 19 -9.44 13.84 16.62
C GLN A 19 -9.42 12.34 16.98
N ALA A 20 -8.24 11.70 16.88
CA ALA A 20 -8.10 10.27 17.09
C ALA A 20 -8.41 9.81 18.52
N SER A 21 -8.55 10.73 19.49
CA SER A 21 -9.04 10.43 20.85
C SER A 21 -10.47 9.88 20.89
N HIS A 22 -11.25 10.04 19.82
CA HIS A 22 -12.58 9.44 19.70
C HIS A 22 -12.55 7.97 19.25
N LEU A 23 -11.41 7.49 18.74
CA LEU A 23 -11.24 6.10 18.34
C LEU A 23 -11.01 5.24 19.58
N HIS A 24 -11.59 4.05 19.59
CA HIS A 24 -11.35 3.09 20.66
C HIS A 24 -9.93 2.53 20.57
N GLU A 25 -9.23 2.48 21.70
CA GLU A 25 -7.90 1.90 21.73
C GLU A 25 -7.91 0.44 21.27
N PHE A 26 -6.84 0.02 20.61
CA PHE A 26 -6.64 -1.34 20.11
C PHE A 26 -7.61 -1.80 19.00
N THR A 27 -8.33 -0.88 18.36
CA THR A 27 -9.06 -1.20 17.12
C THR A 27 -8.19 -0.98 15.87
N PRO A 28 -8.50 -1.62 14.74
CA PRO A 28 -7.80 -1.41 13.48
C PRO A 28 -7.77 0.06 13.03
N GLU A 29 -8.84 0.81 13.29
CA GLU A 29 -8.93 2.24 12.97
C GLU A 29 -7.96 3.05 13.82
N TYR A 30 -7.87 2.76 15.12
CA TYR A 30 -6.90 3.37 16.01
C TYR A 30 -5.47 3.03 15.58
N GLU A 31 -5.18 1.77 15.24
CA GLU A 31 -3.87 1.36 14.75
C GLU A 31 -3.48 2.08 13.46
N SER A 32 -4.39 2.16 12.50
CA SER A 32 -4.21 2.87 11.23
C SER A 32 -3.93 4.36 11.45
N VAL A 33 -4.80 5.06 12.18
CA VAL A 33 -4.75 6.52 12.31
C VAL A 33 -3.67 6.99 13.28
N VAL A 34 -3.61 6.41 14.48
CA VAL A 34 -2.72 6.90 15.56
C VAL A 34 -1.29 6.43 15.34
N PHE A 35 -1.09 5.13 15.10
CA PHE A 35 0.26 4.58 15.00
C PHE A 35 0.83 4.74 13.60
N ASN A 36 0.15 4.21 12.57
CA ASN A 36 0.73 4.13 11.23
C ASN A 36 0.72 5.50 10.53
N LYS A 37 -0.45 6.16 10.43
CA LYS A 37 -0.57 7.50 9.85
C LYS A 37 0.16 8.52 10.72
N GLY A 38 0.07 8.45 12.04
CA GLY A 38 0.88 9.27 12.96
C GLY A 38 2.39 9.17 12.69
N ALA A 39 2.94 7.95 12.58
CA ALA A 39 4.34 7.75 12.22
C ALA A 39 4.70 8.36 10.85
N MET A 40 3.80 8.22 9.86
CA MET A 40 3.97 8.85 8.56
C MET A 40 3.96 10.38 8.63
N VAL A 41 3.14 11.00 9.48
CA VAL A 41 3.15 12.45 9.71
C VAL A 41 4.52 12.90 10.22
N PHE A 42 5.10 12.22 11.21
CA PHE A 42 6.45 12.56 11.67
C PHE A 42 7.51 12.34 10.59
N HIS A 43 7.40 11.27 9.82
CA HIS A 43 8.30 10.97 8.71
C HIS A 43 8.26 12.04 7.62
N MET A 44 7.05 12.44 7.21
CA MET A 44 6.82 13.52 6.25
C MET A 44 7.30 14.86 6.79
N LEU A 45 7.03 15.18 8.06
CA LEU A 45 7.47 16.42 8.68
C LEU A 45 8.99 16.53 8.65
N ARG A 46 9.70 15.45 9.02
CA ARG A 46 11.17 15.38 8.93
C ARG A 46 11.68 15.66 7.52
N TRP A 47 10.99 15.18 6.49
CA TRP A 47 11.33 15.49 5.10
C TRP A 47 11.10 16.95 4.74
N VAL A 48 10.02 17.57 5.25
CA VAL A 48 9.68 18.97 4.99
C VAL A 48 10.70 19.92 5.62
N ILE A 49 11.00 19.76 6.91
CA ILE A 49 11.83 20.70 7.70
C ILE A 49 13.31 20.28 7.80
N GLY A 50 13.65 19.07 7.38
CA GLY A 50 14.99 18.50 7.48
C GLY A 50 15.30 17.89 8.85
N ASP A 51 16.33 17.06 8.88
CA ASP A 51 16.72 16.25 10.05
C ASP A 51 17.05 17.12 11.27
N ASP A 52 17.86 18.15 11.09
CA ASP A 52 18.33 18.99 12.19
C ASP A 52 17.17 19.71 12.89
N ALA A 53 16.18 20.22 12.14
CA ALA A 53 15.06 20.99 12.67
C ALA A 53 14.08 20.05 13.36
N PHE A 54 13.88 18.87 12.76
CA PHE A 54 13.05 17.81 13.29
C PHE A 54 13.58 17.29 14.63
N PHE A 55 14.84 16.86 14.71
CA PHE A 55 15.41 16.36 15.96
C PHE A 55 15.59 17.46 17.01
N LYS A 56 15.76 18.73 16.61
CA LYS A 56 15.68 19.85 17.53
C LYS A 56 14.28 19.99 18.12
N THR A 57 13.24 19.91 17.29
CA THR A 57 11.83 19.96 17.72
C THR A 57 11.53 18.87 18.75
N LEU A 58 11.92 17.62 18.48
CA LEU A 58 11.71 16.49 19.40
C LEU A 58 12.46 16.69 20.73
N ARG A 59 13.70 17.18 20.70
CA ARG A 59 14.46 17.49 21.93
C ARG A 59 13.80 18.61 22.73
N THR A 60 13.36 19.68 22.08
CA THR A 60 12.67 20.79 22.74
C THR A 60 11.34 20.34 23.35
N MET A 61 10.56 19.53 22.63
CA MET A 61 9.33 18.92 23.14
C MET A 61 9.62 18.09 24.40
N ALA A 62 10.60 17.18 24.34
CA ALA A 62 10.96 16.33 25.47
C ALA A 62 11.42 17.15 26.69
N GLN A 63 12.13 18.26 26.49
CA GLN A 63 12.59 19.14 27.57
C GLN A 63 11.46 19.95 28.22
N GLN A 64 10.55 20.50 27.42
CA GLN A 64 9.51 21.41 27.90
C GLN A 64 8.26 20.68 28.42
N TYR A 65 7.96 19.51 27.84
CA TYR A 65 6.73 18.74 28.09
C TYR A 65 6.99 17.37 28.71
N ALA A 66 8.17 17.13 29.30
CA ALA A 66 8.41 15.90 30.07
C ALA A 66 7.32 15.68 31.14
N GLY A 67 6.60 14.56 31.05
CA GLY A 67 5.52 14.22 31.98
C GLY A 67 4.27 15.11 31.89
N LYS A 68 4.14 15.94 30.85
CA LYS A 68 3.00 16.84 30.63
C LYS A 68 2.32 16.50 29.29
N PRO A 69 1.00 16.68 29.18
CA PRO A 69 0.33 16.55 27.89
C PRO A 69 0.79 17.64 26.92
N ILE A 70 0.81 17.33 25.63
CA ILE A 70 1.03 18.29 24.55
C ILE A 70 -0.04 18.10 23.48
N ALA A 71 -0.64 19.19 23.05
CA ALA A 71 -1.61 19.20 21.95
C ALA A 71 -0.90 19.38 20.59
N SER A 72 -1.59 19.02 19.50
CA SER A 72 -1.00 19.05 18.15
C SER A 72 -0.63 20.46 17.69
N ASP A 73 -1.36 21.48 18.11
CA ASP A 73 -1.10 22.89 17.81
C ASP A 73 0.15 23.42 18.54
N GLU A 74 0.34 23.01 19.79
CA GLU A 74 1.57 23.30 20.54
C GLU A 74 2.78 22.62 19.90
N PHE A 75 2.64 21.36 19.47
CA PHE A 75 3.71 20.69 18.72
C PHE A 75 4.02 21.38 17.39
N GLN A 76 3.00 21.83 16.65
CA GLN A 76 3.19 22.63 15.44
C GLN A 76 4.02 23.89 15.72
N LYS A 77 3.72 24.64 16.79
CA LYS A 77 4.50 25.84 17.16
C LYS A 77 5.97 25.50 17.42
N LEU A 78 6.25 24.38 18.09
CA LEU A 78 7.64 23.91 18.31
C LEU A 78 8.35 23.59 17.00
N ALA A 79 7.66 22.93 16.06
CA ALA A 79 8.19 22.59 14.74
C ALA A 79 8.47 23.85 13.90
N GLU A 80 7.54 24.81 13.88
CA GLU A 80 7.69 26.08 13.16
C GLU A 80 8.87 26.91 13.71
N ASN A 81 9.02 26.96 15.04
CA ASN A 81 10.13 27.67 15.68
C ASN A 81 11.49 27.04 15.32
N SER A 82 11.56 25.70 15.29
CA SER A 82 12.78 24.99 14.91
C SER A 82 13.11 25.19 13.43
N ASN A 83 12.09 25.16 12.55
CA ASN A 83 12.23 25.41 11.12
C ASN A 83 12.78 26.82 10.83
N LYS A 84 12.18 27.86 11.45
CA LYS A 84 12.61 29.25 11.29
C LYS A 84 14.07 29.48 11.68
N GLN A 85 14.55 28.79 12.71
CA GLN A 85 15.91 28.96 13.23
C GLN A 85 16.99 28.27 12.38
N GLN A 86 16.62 27.37 11.46
CA GLN A 86 17.55 26.63 10.61
C GLN A 86 17.46 26.99 9.12
N ALA A 87 16.52 27.85 8.74
CA ALA A 87 16.30 28.28 7.36
C ALA A 87 17.39 29.24 6.86
N ALA A 88 18.60 28.72 6.64
CA ALA A 88 19.63 29.38 5.82
C ALA A 88 19.56 28.95 4.33
N GLY A 89 18.57 28.15 3.91
CA GLY A 89 18.53 27.63 2.54
C GLY A 89 17.20 27.16 1.98
N HIS A 90 16.21 26.76 2.78
CA HIS A 90 14.89 26.31 2.30
C HIS A 90 13.79 27.05 3.08
N GLY A 91 12.84 27.62 2.34
CA GLY A 91 11.89 28.67 2.73
C GLY A 91 11.41 28.72 4.18
N GLN A 92 11.31 29.93 4.72
CA GLN A 92 10.61 30.31 5.96
C GLN A 92 9.10 30.09 5.86
N GLU A 93 8.66 28.96 5.31
CA GLU A 93 7.27 28.71 5.03
C GLU A 93 6.56 28.20 6.28
N SER A 94 5.35 28.70 6.48
CA SER A 94 4.49 28.25 7.56
C SER A 94 4.20 26.76 7.43
N LEU A 95 4.23 26.03 8.55
CA LEU A 95 3.80 24.62 8.59
C LEU A 95 2.28 24.48 8.75
N THR A 96 1.53 25.59 8.78
CA THR A 96 0.06 25.55 8.89
C THR A 96 -0.57 24.65 7.84
N TYR A 97 -0.12 24.69 6.58
CA TYR A 97 -0.67 23.82 5.53
C TYR A 97 -0.44 22.33 5.86
N PHE A 98 0.75 22.00 6.39
CA PHE A 98 1.14 20.62 6.66
C PHE A 98 0.26 20.02 7.75
N PHE A 99 0.11 20.71 8.87
CA PHE A 99 -0.76 20.24 9.96
C PHE A 99 -2.24 20.26 9.56
N ALA A 100 -2.68 21.29 8.82
CA ALA A 100 -4.04 21.36 8.33
C ALA A 100 -4.41 20.15 7.44
N GLN A 101 -3.50 19.72 6.58
CA GLN A 101 -3.72 18.64 5.61
C GLN A 101 -3.52 17.26 6.24
N TRP A 102 -2.42 17.05 6.96
CA TRP A 102 -2.00 15.72 7.37
C TRP A 102 -2.41 15.34 8.80
N VAL A 103 -2.79 16.33 9.62
CA VAL A 103 -3.15 16.11 11.04
C VAL A 103 -4.62 16.39 11.29
N THR A 104 -5.16 17.50 10.78
CA THR A 104 -6.54 17.92 11.08
C THR A 104 -7.58 17.54 10.02
N SER A 105 -7.14 17.08 8.85
CA SER A 105 -8.04 16.64 7.79
C SER A 105 -7.96 15.13 7.57
N THR A 106 -9.05 14.57 7.02
CA THR A 106 -9.04 13.28 6.34
C THR A 106 -8.80 13.50 4.84
N GLY A 107 -8.33 12.48 4.14
CA GLY A 107 -7.96 12.58 2.73
C GLY A 107 -6.48 12.36 2.51
N ILE A 108 -6.17 11.69 1.41
CA ILE A 108 -4.82 11.31 1.00
C ILE A 108 -4.76 11.51 -0.52
N PRO A 109 -3.75 12.24 -1.05
CA PRO A 109 -3.69 12.51 -2.47
C PRO A 109 -3.30 11.25 -3.25
N GLN A 110 -3.90 11.08 -4.43
CA GLN A 110 -3.51 10.06 -5.39
C GLN A 110 -2.55 10.64 -6.41
N PHE A 111 -1.34 10.08 -6.49
CA PHE A 111 -0.31 10.55 -7.42
C PHE A 111 -0.32 9.75 -8.72
N LYS A 112 -0.35 10.47 -9.83
CA LYS A 112 0.00 9.95 -11.16
C LYS A 112 1.25 10.65 -11.66
N ARG A 113 2.04 9.94 -12.48
CA ARG A 113 3.33 10.41 -12.95
C ARG A 113 3.52 10.05 -14.41
N THR A 114 4.00 11.01 -15.20
CA THR A 114 4.31 10.82 -16.62
C THR A 114 5.63 11.52 -16.93
N TRP A 115 6.43 10.96 -17.82
CA TRP A 115 7.66 11.61 -18.27
C TRP A 115 8.08 11.11 -19.66
N ALA A 116 8.88 11.92 -20.32
CA ALA A 116 9.55 11.60 -21.57
C ALA A 116 11.05 11.90 -21.44
N VAL A 117 11.86 11.17 -22.20
CA VAL A 117 13.30 11.36 -22.27
C VAL A 117 13.68 11.90 -23.63
N TYR A 118 14.28 13.09 -23.65
CA TYR A 118 14.76 13.75 -24.86
C TYR A 118 16.28 13.67 -24.93
N ARG A 119 16.83 13.41 -26.12
CA ARG A 119 18.27 13.52 -26.36
C ARG A 119 18.62 14.98 -26.64
N THR A 120 19.68 15.49 -26.03
CA THR A 120 20.17 16.86 -26.19
C THR A 120 21.63 16.87 -26.64
N ALA A 121 22.16 18.03 -27.04
CA ALA A 121 23.57 18.17 -27.40
C ALA A 121 24.53 17.84 -26.24
N LYS A 122 24.08 17.96 -24.99
CA LYS A 122 24.87 17.75 -23.77
C LYS A 122 24.54 16.45 -23.03
N GLY A 123 23.67 15.61 -23.57
CA GLY A 123 23.24 14.36 -22.95
C GLY A 123 21.75 14.06 -23.17
N TYR A 124 21.01 13.94 -22.08
CA TYR A 124 19.59 13.64 -22.06
C TYR A 124 18.84 14.54 -21.07
N GLN A 125 17.57 14.80 -21.36
CA GLN A 125 16.69 15.57 -20.52
C GLN A 125 15.43 14.74 -20.23
N VAL A 126 15.17 14.48 -18.96
CA VAL A 126 13.92 13.87 -18.50
C VAL A 126 12.98 15.01 -18.17
N VAL A 127 11.87 15.12 -18.90
CA VAL A 127 10.80 16.09 -18.61
C VAL A 127 9.57 15.31 -18.22
N GLY A 128 8.98 15.63 -17.07
CA GLY A 128 7.81 14.92 -16.59
C GLY A 128 6.89 15.78 -15.75
N LYS A 129 5.76 15.17 -15.40
CA LYS A 129 4.70 15.76 -14.60
C LYS A 129 4.31 14.81 -13.50
N ILE A 130 4.10 15.36 -12.31
CA ILE A 130 3.43 14.72 -11.19
C ILE A 130 2.06 15.39 -11.08
N THR A 131 1.00 14.60 -11.03
CA THR A 131 -0.37 15.10 -10.87
C THR A 131 -1.01 14.49 -9.64
N GLN A 132 -1.87 15.25 -8.98
CA GLN A 132 -2.72 14.78 -7.90
C GLN A 132 -4.18 15.19 -8.10
N ASP A 133 -5.08 14.46 -7.46
CA ASP A 133 -6.53 14.67 -7.47
C ASP A 133 -7.00 15.76 -6.48
N LEU A 134 -6.27 15.96 -5.38
CA LEU A 134 -6.59 16.96 -4.36
C LEU A 134 -5.69 18.21 -4.51
N ASP A 135 -6.28 19.34 -4.88
CA ASP A 135 -5.55 20.59 -5.16
C ASP A 135 -4.98 21.28 -3.90
N ILE A 136 -5.60 21.06 -2.75
CA ILE A 136 -5.16 21.62 -1.47
C ILE A 136 -3.86 20.99 -0.97
N PHE A 137 -3.56 19.74 -1.34
CA PHE A 137 -2.41 19.03 -0.78
C PHE A 137 -1.10 19.61 -1.30
N ARG A 138 -0.19 19.93 -0.37
CA ARG A 138 1.13 20.46 -0.68
C ARG A 138 2.19 19.59 -0.06
N MET A 139 3.15 19.11 -0.87
CA MET A 139 4.32 18.38 -0.37
C MET A 139 5.53 18.50 -1.31
N PRO A 140 6.75 18.65 -0.77
CA PRO A 140 7.96 18.42 -1.55
C PRO A 140 8.07 16.93 -1.94
N VAL A 141 8.27 16.63 -3.21
CA VAL A 141 8.41 15.28 -3.75
C VAL A 141 9.81 15.08 -4.30
N GLU A 142 10.46 13.98 -3.94
CA GLU A 142 11.76 13.62 -4.54
C GLU A 142 11.53 12.86 -5.84
N VAL A 143 12.14 13.33 -6.93
CA VAL A 143 12.25 12.60 -8.20
C VAL A 143 13.68 12.11 -8.33
N ARG A 144 13.86 10.80 -8.50
CA ARG A 144 15.16 10.17 -8.70
C ARG A 144 15.29 9.62 -10.10
N VAL A 145 16.31 10.08 -10.82
CA VAL A 145 16.69 9.56 -12.13
C VAL A 145 17.98 8.75 -11.99
N THR A 146 17.90 7.46 -12.31
CA THR A 146 19.08 6.60 -12.39
C THR A 146 19.59 6.56 -13.82
N THR A 147 20.90 6.52 -13.97
CA THR A 147 21.56 6.50 -15.28
C THR A 147 22.65 5.44 -15.27
N GLU A 148 23.05 4.99 -16.45
CA GLU A 148 24.11 4.00 -16.56
C GLU A 148 25.47 4.55 -16.11
N GLY A 149 26.15 3.80 -15.23
CA GLY A 149 27.52 4.08 -14.79
C GLY A 149 27.69 5.36 -13.95
N ARG A 150 26.60 5.96 -13.45
CA ARG A 150 26.66 7.21 -12.66
C ARG A 150 25.76 7.15 -11.43
N LYS A 151 26.07 8.02 -10.45
CA LYS A 151 25.23 8.20 -9.26
C LYS A 151 23.83 8.70 -9.66
N PRO A 152 22.77 8.26 -8.95
CA PRO A 152 21.43 8.78 -9.16
C PRO A 152 21.38 10.30 -8.98
N GLN A 153 20.59 10.97 -9.81
CA GLN A 153 20.28 12.38 -9.64
C GLN A 153 18.93 12.51 -8.95
N ASN A 154 18.91 13.19 -7.81
CA ASN A 154 17.68 13.50 -7.08
C ASN A 154 17.31 14.96 -7.32
N SER A 155 16.05 15.21 -7.61
CA SER A 155 15.46 16.55 -7.71
C SER A 155 14.32 16.66 -6.72
N ARG A 156 14.24 17.78 -6.00
CA ARG A 156 13.08 18.11 -5.15
C ARG A 156 12.10 18.92 -6.00
N VAL A 157 10.84 18.51 -6.02
CA VAL A 157 9.75 19.12 -6.78
C VAL A 157 8.66 19.48 -5.80
N ASP A 158 8.34 20.75 -5.64
CA ASP A 158 7.26 21.17 -4.75
C ASP A 158 5.91 20.93 -5.41
N MET A 159 5.15 19.97 -4.91
CA MET A 159 3.79 19.70 -5.35
C MET A 159 2.86 20.74 -4.73
N VAL A 160 2.33 21.63 -5.56
CA VAL A 160 1.35 22.68 -5.18
C VAL A 160 0.26 22.69 -6.24
N GLY A 161 -1.01 22.63 -5.84
CA GLY A 161 -2.12 22.48 -6.78
C GLY A 161 -2.17 21.08 -7.40
N THR A 162 -2.84 20.92 -8.53
CA THR A 162 -3.08 19.57 -9.11
C THR A 162 -1.93 19.03 -9.95
N THR A 163 -0.94 19.86 -10.32
CA THR A 163 0.16 19.45 -11.22
C THR A 163 1.46 20.16 -10.87
N ALA A 164 2.57 19.41 -10.86
CA ALA A 164 3.91 19.95 -10.80
C ALA A 164 4.78 19.34 -11.90
N ASP A 165 5.46 20.21 -12.66
CA ASP A 165 6.40 19.82 -13.71
C ASP A 165 7.80 19.63 -13.12
N PHE A 166 8.57 18.68 -13.66
CA PHE A 166 9.97 18.49 -13.30
C PHE A 166 10.85 18.27 -14.52
N THR A 167 12.11 18.70 -14.40
CA THR A 167 13.13 18.50 -15.44
C THR A 167 14.45 18.06 -14.80
N VAL A 168 15.01 16.95 -15.27
CA VAL A 168 16.29 16.42 -14.79
C VAL A 168 17.24 16.19 -15.98
N ASN A 169 18.39 16.86 -15.95
CA ASN A 169 19.39 16.78 -17.02
C ASN A 169 20.47 15.75 -16.67
N THR A 170 20.63 14.74 -17.53
CA THR A 170 21.56 13.63 -17.33
C THR A 170 22.58 13.57 -18.46
N VAL A 171 23.82 13.17 -18.14
CA VAL A 171 24.88 13.06 -19.16
C VAL A 171 24.76 11.74 -19.93
N THR A 172 24.42 10.66 -19.23
CA THR A 172 24.20 9.32 -19.80
C THR A 172 22.71 9.00 -19.84
N LYS A 173 22.33 7.99 -20.65
CA LYS A 173 20.92 7.64 -20.87
C LYS A 173 20.23 7.26 -19.55
N PRO A 174 19.08 7.88 -19.21
CA PRO A 174 18.25 7.47 -18.08
C PRO A 174 17.79 6.02 -18.21
N ARG A 175 17.85 5.27 -17.10
CA ARG A 175 17.36 3.90 -17.00
C ARG A 175 16.02 3.85 -16.29
N THR A 176 15.92 4.47 -15.11
CA THR A 176 14.68 4.54 -14.34
C THR A 176 14.44 5.96 -13.84
N VAL A 177 13.16 6.32 -13.75
CA VAL A 177 12.67 7.53 -13.09
C VAL A 177 11.70 7.07 -12.03
N VAL A 178 11.98 7.41 -10.77
CA VAL A 178 11.15 7.01 -9.63
C VAL A 178 10.73 8.27 -8.88
N VAL A 179 9.41 8.42 -8.71
CA VAL A 179 8.82 9.48 -7.90
C VAL A 179 8.67 8.96 -6.47
N ASP A 180 9.15 9.73 -5.51
CA ASP A 180 9.23 9.39 -4.10
C ASP A 180 9.87 8.02 -3.82
N PRO A 181 11.14 7.81 -4.24
CA PRO A 181 11.82 6.51 -4.15
C PRO A 181 12.07 6.04 -2.71
N ALA A 182 11.95 6.93 -1.72
CA ALA A 182 12.12 6.60 -0.31
C ALA A 182 10.78 6.46 0.42
N SER A 183 9.65 6.49 -0.30
CA SER A 183 8.29 6.44 0.28
C SER A 183 8.09 7.46 1.39
N ARG A 184 8.56 8.70 1.17
CA ARG A 184 8.52 9.79 2.13
C ARG A 184 7.11 10.32 2.35
N ILE A 185 6.24 10.16 1.36
CA ILE A 185 4.91 10.76 1.33
C ILE A 185 3.87 9.68 1.44
N LEU A 186 2.92 9.88 2.36
CA LEU A 186 1.69 9.09 2.43
C LEU A 186 0.79 9.50 1.27
N LYS A 187 0.60 8.60 0.29
CA LYS A 187 -0.13 8.87 -0.95
C LYS A 187 -0.69 7.57 -1.51
N TYR A 188 -1.70 7.69 -2.34
CA TYR A 188 -2.12 6.59 -3.20
C TYR A 188 -1.32 6.60 -4.50
N ASP A 189 -0.82 5.43 -4.88
CA ASP A 189 -0.55 5.09 -6.28
C ASP A 189 -1.32 3.80 -6.63
N GLU A 190 -1.26 3.34 -7.88
CA GLU A 190 -2.00 2.16 -8.32
C GLU A 190 -1.66 0.91 -7.50
N GLN A 191 -0.38 0.70 -7.18
CA GLN A 191 0.07 -0.48 -6.44
C GLN A 191 -0.33 -0.37 -4.96
N THR A 192 -0.14 0.80 -4.35
CA THR A 192 -0.57 1.04 -2.97
C THR A 192 -2.08 0.92 -2.83
N LYS A 193 -2.86 1.43 -3.78
CA LYS A 193 -4.32 1.32 -3.75
C LYS A 193 -4.77 -0.14 -3.83
N ILE A 194 -4.23 -0.93 -4.76
CA ILE A 194 -4.47 -2.38 -4.80
C ILE A 194 -4.16 -3.04 -3.45
N ALA A 195 -2.98 -2.76 -2.87
CA ALA A 195 -2.58 -3.37 -1.60
C ALA A 195 -3.49 -2.98 -0.43
N VAL A 196 -4.00 -1.75 -0.40
CA VAL A 196 -4.95 -1.27 0.60
C VAL A 196 -6.30 -2.00 0.47
N GLU A 197 -6.85 -2.11 -0.74
CA GLU A 197 -8.12 -2.83 -0.93
C GLU A 197 -7.99 -4.32 -0.60
N MET A 198 -6.83 -4.93 -0.90
CA MET A 198 -6.53 -6.29 -0.44
C MET A 198 -6.49 -6.39 1.08
N ALA A 199 -5.83 -5.46 1.77
CA ALA A 199 -5.73 -5.46 3.23
C ALA A 199 -7.11 -5.27 3.89
N ARG A 200 -7.96 -4.39 3.34
CA ARG A 200 -9.36 -4.22 3.79
C ARG A 200 -10.16 -5.50 3.59
N GLY A 201 -10.04 -6.15 2.43
CA GLY A 201 -10.69 -7.44 2.17
C GLY A 201 -10.21 -8.56 3.10
N ASP A 202 -8.90 -8.64 3.36
CA ASP A 202 -8.31 -9.62 4.27
C ASP A 202 -8.84 -9.41 5.71
N GLN A 203 -8.96 -8.17 6.16
CA GLN A 203 -9.54 -7.83 7.47
C GLN A 203 -11.02 -8.26 7.56
N LEU A 204 -11.84 -7.90 6.57
CA LEU A 204 -13.26 -8.28 6.53
C LEU A 204 -13.44 -9.81 6.49
N THR A 205 -12.52 -10.52 5.84
CA THR A 205 -12.51 -11.99 5.83
C THR A 205 -12.27 -12.56 7.24
N GLN A 206 -11.37 -11.95 8.03
CA GLN A 206 -11.13 -12.33 9.43
C GLN A 206 -12.35 -12.08 10.31
N GLU A 207 -13.09 -10.99 10.03
CA GLU A 207 -14.35 -10.64 10.67
C GLU A 207 -15.55 -11.49 10.18
N GLN A 208 -15.31 -12.40 9.22
CA GLN A 208 -16.34 -13.24 8.56
C GLN A 208 -17.39 -12.44 7.75
N ALA A 209 -17.11 -11.17 7.47
CA ALA A 209 -17.90 -10.30 6.59
C ALA A 209 -17.59 -10.60 5.11
N TYR A 210 -17.93 -11.81 4.68
CA TYR A 210 -17.48 -12.36 3.39
C TYR A 210 -17.99 -11.59 2.16
N LEU A 211 -19.22 -11.08 2.20
CA LEU A 211 -19.78 -10.33 1.06
C LEU A 211 -19.11 -8.97 0.90
N GLU A 212 -18.81 -8.30 2.02
CA GLU A 212 -18.05 -7.06 2.07
C GLU A 212 -16.60 -7.30 1.63
N ALA A 213 -15.97 -8.39 2.09
CA ALA A 213 -14.61 -8.76 1.68
C ALA A 213 -14.51 -8.93 0.15
N ILE A 214 -15.46 -9.63 -0.46
CA ILE A 214 -15.52 -9.80 -1.93
C ILE A 214 -15.61 -8.43 -2.62
N LYS A 215 -16.45 -7.52 -2.13
CA LYS A 215 -16.55 -6.16 -2.70
C LYS A 215 -15.22 -5.41 -2.63
N GLN A 216 -14.47 -5.54 -1.53
CA GLN A 216 -13.16 -4.90 -1.42
C GLN A 216 -12.14 -5.51 -2.38
N TYR A 217 -12.05 -6.84 -2.47
CA TYR A 217 -11.17 -7.47 -3.47
C TYR A 217 -11.54 -7.09 -4.91
N GLN A 218 -12.84 -6.88 -5.20
CA GLN A 218 -13.28 -6.37 -6.50
C GLN A 218 -12.76 -4.96 -6.80
N GLN A 219 -12.63 -4.08 -5.81
CA GLN A 219 -12.01 -2.76 -5.98
C GLN A 219 -10.54 -2.88 -6.42
N ALA A 220 -9.80 -3.89 -5.95
CA ALA A 220 -8.46 -4.18 -6.45
C ALA A 220 -8.47 -4.62 -7.94
N LEU A 221 -9.46 -5.42 -8.35
CA LEU A 221 -9.63 -5.87 -9.73
C LEU A 221 -10.10 -4.76 -10.68
N GLU A 222 -10.77 -3.72 -10.20
CA GLU A 222 -11.07 -2.53 -11.00
C GLU A 222 -9.79 -1.81 -11.45
N ILE A 223 -8.72 -1.88 -10.66
CA ILE A 223 -7.41 -1.28 -10.96
C ILE A 223 -6.56 -2.23 -11.81
N ASN A 224 -6.47 -3.51 -11.41
CA ASN A 224 -5.79 -4.55 -12.17
C ASN A 224 -6.67 -5.80 -12.33
N LYS A 225 -7.34 -5.89 -13.48
CA LYS A 225 -8.26 -7.00 -13.81
C LYS A 225 -7.60 -8.38 -13.87
N ASN A 226 -6.27 -8.45 -13.99
CA ASN A 226 -5.53 -9.70 -14.09
C ASN A 226 -4.80 -10.05 -12.78
N TYR A 227 -5.14 -9.37 -11.67
CA TYR A 227 -4.43 -9.58 -10.41
C TYR A 227 -4.84 -10.92 -9.79
N SER A 228 -3.94 -11.91 -9.89
CA SER A 228 -4.26 -13.29 -9.52
C SER A 228 -4.59 -13.44 -8.04
N LEU A 229 -3.92 -12.68 -7.16
CA LEU A 229 -4.19 -12.74 -5.73
C LEU A 229 -5.63 -12.32 -5.37
N ALA A 230 -6.17 -11.28 -6.01
CA ALA A 230 -7.54 -10.82 -5.74
C ALA A 230 -8.56 -11.87 -6.17
N HIS A 231 -8.42 -12.42 -7.38
CA HIS A 231 -9.24 -13.54 -7.85
C HIS A 231 -9.15 -14.75 -6.91
N TYR A 232 -7.94 -15.12 -6.48
CA TYR A 232 -7.75 -16.21 -5.51
C TYR A 232 -8.50 -15.94 -4.19
N ARG A 233 -8.38 -14.73 -3.62
CA ARG A 233 -9.07 -14.37 -2.37
C ARG A 233 -10.59 -14.37 -2.51
N ILE A 234 -11.13 -13.88 -3.62
CA ILE A 234 -12.55 -13.95 -3.93
C ILE A 234 -12.99 -15.42 -4.06
N GLY A 235 -12.24 -16.24 -4.78
CA GLY A 235 -12.54 -17.67 -4.93
C GLY A 235 -12.50 -18.42 -3.60
N GLU A 236 -11.53 -18.15 -2.73
CA GLU A 236 -11.44 -18.72 -1.38
C GLU A 236 -12.65 -18.30 -0.52
N THR A 237 -13.07 -17.05 -0.67
CA THR A 237 -14.24 -16.51 0.03
C THR A 237 -15.54 -17.16 -0.46
N PHE A 238 -15.72 -17.35 -1.77
CA PHE A 238 -16.86 -18.10 -2.30
C PHE A 238 -16.84 -19.57 -1.90
N PHE A 239 -15.65 -20.18 -1.79
CA PHE A 239 -15.50 -21.54 -1.29
C PHE A 239 -16.03 -21.65 0.16
N LYS A 240 -15.67 -20.71 1.04
CA LYS A 240 -16.19 -20.62 2.42
C LYS A 240 -17.71 -20.41 2.47
N LEU A 241 -18.29 -19.78 1.46
CA LEU A 241 -19.74 -19.60 1.30
C LEU A 241 -20.42 -20.81 0.62
N HIS A 242 -19.68 -21.90 0.35
CA HIS A 242 -20.13 -23.08 -0.38
C HIS A 242 -20.66 -22.79 -1.79
N ASN A 243 -20.31 -21.63 -2.37
CA ASN A 243 -20.61 -21.30 -3.76
C ASN A 243 -19.49 -21.82 -4.66
N TYR A 244 -19.45 -23.15 -4.82
CA TYR A 244 -18.38 -23.85 -5.54
C TYR A 244 -18.25 -23.46 -7.01
N ASN A 245 -19.37 -23.11 -7.66
CA ASN A 245 -19.33 -22.67 -9.05
C ASN A 245 -18.59 -21.33 -9.17
N ALA A 246 -18.98 -20.32 -8.37
CA ALA A 246 -18.30 -19.03 -8.37
C ALA A 246 -16.84 -19.16 -7.91
N ALA A 247 -16.57 -19.99 -6.89
CA ALA A 247 -15.21 -20.27 -6.44
C ALA A 247 -14.34 -20.84 -7.55
N ALA A 248 -14.84 -21.80 -8.34
CA ALA A 248 -14.08 -22.41 -9.42
C ALA A 248 -13.81 -21.42 -10.57
N GLU A 249 -14.76 -20.56 -10.92
CA GLU A 249 -14.55 -19.53 -11.95
C GLU A 249 -13.43 -18.56 -11.52
N GLU A 250 -13.47 -18.08 -10.27
CA GLU A 250 -12.47 -17.16 -9.74
C GLU A 250 -11.08 -17.81 -9.61
N MET A 251 -11.00 -19.08 -9.23
CA MET A 251 -9.73 -19.82 -9.21
C MET A 251 -9.13 -19.98 -10.62
N ARG A 252 -9.96 -20.20 -11.65
CA ARG A 252 -9.48 -20.20 -13.04
C ARG A 252 -9.06 -18.83 -13.51
N ALA A 253 -9.76 -17.77 -13.12
CA ALA A 253 -9.36 -16.40 -13.39
C ALA A 253 -8.02 -16.07 -12.73
N ALA A 254 -7.79 -16.53 -11.49
CA ALA A 254 -6.50 -16.41 -10.82
C ALA A 254 -5.38 -17.09 -11.61
N LEU A 255 -5.61 -18.31 -12.09
CA LEU A 255 -4.64 -19.05 -12.91
C LEU A 255 -4.38 -18.43 -14.29
N ALA A 256 -5.32 -17.67 -14.83
CA ALA A 256 -5.18 -16.95 -16.10
C ALA A 256 -4.56 -15.55 -15.97
N GLY A 257 -4.33 -15.08 -14.74
CA GLY A 257 -3.83 -13.74 -14.43
C GLY A 257 -2.30 -13.61 -14.43
N ASP A 258 -1.79 -12.73 -13.58
CA ASP A 258 -0.36 -12.42 -13.42
C ASP A 258 0.44 -13.42 -12.58
N LEU A 259 -0.24 -14.38 -11.93
CA LEU A 259 0.31 -15.37 -11.01
C LEU A 259 1.20 -14.75 -9.93
N ASN A 260 0.84 -13.54 -9.49
CA ASN A 260 1.54 -12.83 -8.43
C ASN A 260 0.68 -12.77 -7.16
N PRO A 261 1.18 -13.23 -6.01
CA PRO A 261 2.45 -13.94 -5.80
C PRO A 261 2.45 -15.36 -6.35
N LYS A 262 3.64 -15.91 -6.64
CA LYS A 262 3.81 -17.21 -7.31
C LYS A 262 3.06 -18.38 -6.66
N TRP A 263 2.95 -18.37 -5.33
CA TRP A 263 2.24 -19.41 -4.59
C TRP A 263 0.73 -19.44 -4.90
N VAL A 264 0.17 -18.41 -5.53
CA VAL A 264 -1.24 -18.41 -5.96
C VAL A 264 -1.52 -19.58 -6.91
N GLU A 265 -0.58 -19.94 -7.77
CA GLU A 265 -0.75 -21.03 -8.74
C GLU A 265 -1.02 -22.38 -8.04
N VAL A 266 -0.18 -22.76 -7.07
CA VAL A 266 -0.33 -24.02 -6.35
C VAL A 266 -1.62 -24.07 -5.54
N TRP A 267 -1.96 -22.97 -4.86
CA TRP A 267 -3.15 -22.91 -4.02
C TRP A 267 -4.45 -22.84 -4.85
N ALA A 268 -4.42 -22.22 -6.03
CA ALA A 268 -5.57 -22.20 -6.93
C ALA A 268 -5.88 -23.60 -7.49
N HIS A 269 -4.85 -24.34 -7.93
CA HIS A 269 -5.02 -25.74 -8.35
C HIS A 269 -5.52 -26.62 -7.20
N LEU A 270 -4.94 -26.48 -6.01
CA LEU A 270 -5.35 -27.24 -4.83
C LEU A 270 -6.83 -26.96 -4.48
N THR A 271 -7.24 -25.69 -4.52
CA THR A 271 -8.63 -25.30 -4.21
C THR A 271 -9.61 -25.77 -5.29
N LEU A 272 -9.25 -25.73 -6.58
CA LEU A 272 -10.04 -26.36 -7.65
C LEU A 272 -10.18 -27.87 -7.43
N GLY A 273 -9.11 -28.54 -7.00
CA GLY A 273 -9.15 -29.95 -6.61
C GLY A 273 -10.17 -30.22 -5.52
N LYS A 274 -10.14 -29.43 -4.44
CA LYS A 274 -11.13 -29.52 -3.34
C LYS A 274 -12.56 -29.30 -3.83
N ILE A 275 -12.77 -28.30 -4.68
CA ILE A 275 -14.07 -28.00 -5.30
C ILE A 275 -14.57 -29.19 -6.13
N PHE A 276 -13.70 -29.82 -6.91
CA PHE A 276 -14.08 -30.99 -7.71
C PHE A 276 -14.39 -32.21 -6.86
N ASP A 277 -13.68 -32.44 -5.75
CA ASP A 277 -14.00 -33.52 -4.81
C ASP A 277 -15.38 -33.34 -4.17
N VAL A 278 -15.68 -32.15 -3.63
CA VAL A 278 -17.00 -31.88 -2.99
C VAL A 278 -18.17 -31.92 -3.98
N THR A 279 -17.91 -31.66 -5.27
CA THR A 279 -18.90 -31.75 -6.35
C THR A 279 -18.94 -33.14 -7.02
N GLY A 280 -18.22 -34.14 -6.49
CA GLY A 280 -18.25 -35.52 -6.98
C GLY A 280 -17.45 -35.78 -8.26
N GLN A 281 -16.62 -34.84 -8.70
CA GLN A 281 -15.82 -34.90 -9.92
C GLN A 281 -14.37 -35.36 -9.63
N ARG A 282 -14.22 -36.54 -9.01
CA ARG A 282 -12.93 -37.03 -8.49
C ARG A 282 -11.80 -37.05 -9.52
N ASP A 283 -12.07 -37.45 -10.76
CA ASP A 283 -11.03 -37.51 -11.80
C ASP A 283 -10.48 -36.11 -12.13
N ARG A 284 -11.34 -35.09 -12.11
CA ARG A 284 -10.92 -33.69 -12.29
C ARG A 284 -10.14 -33.21 -11.06
N ALA A 285 -10.58 -33.59 -9.86
CA ALA A 285 -9.87 -33.25 -8.63
C ALA A 285 -8.43 -33.77 -8.63
N LEU A 286 -8.23 -35.04 -8.99
CA LEU A 286 -6.92 -35.66 -9.08
C LEU A 286 -6.00 -34.96 -10.09
N ASN A 287 -6.54 -34.53 -11.24
CA ASN A 287 -5.77 -33.76 -12.23
C ASN A 287 -5.30 -32.43 -11.64
N GLU A 288 -6.19 -31.70 -10.96
CA GLU A 288 -5.82 -30.42 -10.33
C GLU A 288 -4.81 -30.60 -9.18
N TYR A 289 -4.93 -31.64 -8.36
CA TYR A 289 -3.91 -31.94 -7.35
C TYR A 289 -2.56 -32.30 -7.97
N GLN A 290 -2.54 -33.03 -9.09
CA GLN A 290 -1.31 -33.32 -9.83
C GLN A 290 -0.68 -32.04 -10.40
N ARG A 291 -1.49 -31.11 -10.91
CA ARG A 291 -1.02 -29.79 -11.36
C ARG A 291 -0.44 -28.98 -10.20
N ALA A 292 -1.09 -28.97 -9.04
CA ALA A 292 -0.56 -28.35 -7.84
C ALA A 292 0.82 -28.93 -7.49
N LEU A 293 0.98 -30.26 -7.53
CA LEU A 293 2.28 -30.91 -7.28
C LEU A 293 3.37 -30.53 -8.31
N GLN A 294 3.00 -30.32 -9.57
CA GLN A 294 3.93 -29.92 -10.64
C GLN A 294 4.50 -28.51 -10.47
N THR A 295 3.83 -27.64 -9.71
CA THR A 295 4.34 -26.28 -9.41
C THR A 295 5.64 -26.31 -8.59
N ASN A 296 5.87 -27.39 -7.82
CA ASN A 296 6.95 -27.52 -6.86
C ASN A 296 7.01 -26.38 -5.80
N ASP A 297 5.89 -25.71 -5.53
CA ASP A 297 5.79 -24.67 -4.51
C ASP A 297 5.11 -25.21 -3.24
N ASN A 298 5.89 -25.42 -2.16
CA ASN A 298 5.35 -25.89 -0.86
C ASN A 298 5.06 -24.75 0.13
N THR A 299 4.73 -23.56 -0.37
CA THR A 299 4.33 -22.43 0.49
C THR A 299 3.17 -22.83 1.40
N GLN A 300 3.37 -22.72 2.72
CA GLN A 300 2.40 -23.10 3.75
C GLN A 300 1.94 -24.57 3.71
N GLY A 301 2.75 -25.48 3.16
CA GLY A 301 2.44 -26.93 3.15
C GLY A 301 1.52 -27.36 2.01
N ALA A 302 1.40 -26.55 0.94
CA ALA A 302 0.50 -26.81 -0.17
C ALA A 302 0.75 -28.17 -0.88
N LEU A 303 2.00 -28.59 -1.06
CA LEU A 303 2.31 -29.88 -1.70
C LEU A 303 1.98 -31.06 -0.80
N ASP A 304 2.17 -30.89 0.52
CA ASP A 304 1.82 -31.90 1.51
C ASP A 304 0.30 -32.13 1.53
N GLU A 305 -0.47 -31.05 1.50
CA GLU A 305 -1.93 -31.10 1.41
C GLU A 305 -2.42 -31.66 0.05
N ALA A 306 -1.78 -31.29 -1.06
CA ALA A 306 -2.09 -31.88 -2.36
C ALA A 306 -1.84 -33.39 -2.37
N ASN A 307 -0.71 -33.87 -1.83
CA ASN A 307 -0.40 -35.29 -1.71
C ASN A 307 -1.42 -36.03 -0.85
N GLN A 308 -1.86 -35.44 0.26
CA GLN A 308 -2.94 -35.99 1.08
C GLN A 308 -4.22 -36.17 0.26
N HIS A 309 -4.58 -35.17 -0.54
CA HIS A 309 -5.82 -35.21 -1.33
C HIS A 309 -5.77 -36.08 -2.57
N VAL A 310 -4.57 -36.37 -3.11
CA VAL A 310 -4.38 -37.43 -4.10
C VAL A 310 -4.75 -38.79 -3.52
N GLN A 311 -4.35 -39.07 -2.27
CA GLN A 311 -4.64 -40.36 -1.62
C GLN A 311 -6.07 -40.46 -1.11
N LYS A 312 -6.60 -39.38 -0.54
CA LYS A 312 -7.93 -39.34 0.08
C LYS A 312 -8.74 -38.15 -0.42
N PRO A 313 -9.94 -38.35 -0.97
CA PRO A 313 -10.80 -37.24 -1.37
C PRO A 313 -11.00 -36.22 -0.26
N TYR A 314 -10.93 -34.95 -0.60
CA TYR A 314 -11.36 -33.87 0.27
C TYR A 314 -12.86 -34.01 0.55
N SER A 315 -13.24 -33.87 1.81
CA SER A 315 -14.64 -33.76 2.22
C SER A 315 -14.73 -32.76 3.37
N GLU A 316 -15.79 -31.94 3.38
CA GLU A 316 -15.99 -30.91 4.42
C GLU A 316 -16.45 -31.48 5.78
N ALA A 317 -16.46 -32.82 5.94
CA ALA A 317 -17.03 -33.50 7.08
C ALA A 317 -16.16 -33.39 8.35
N SER A 318 -16.15 -32.20 8.98
CA SER A 318 -15.78 -31.98 10.39
C SER A 318 -16.20 -30.60 10.95
N ARG A 319 -17.34 -30.04 10.52
CA ARG A 319 -18.11 -29.05 11.31
C ARG A 319 -19.59 -29.39 11.31
N GLN A 320 -19.92 -30.55 11.88
CA GLN A 320 -21.22 -30.70 12.53
C GLN A 320 -21.07 -30.19 13.97
N ILE A 321 -21.76 -29.09 14.25
CA ILE A 321 -22.41 -28.75 15.53
C ILE A 321 -21.55 -28.99 16.79
N SER A 322 -21.04 -27.89 17.34
CA SER A 322 -20.81 -27.73 18.79
C SER A 322 -21.02 -26.27 19.16
#